data_AF-A0A949D013-F1
#
_entry.id   AF-A0A949D013-F1
#
_cell.length_a   1.000
_cell.length_b   1.000
_cell.length_c   1.000
_cell.angle_alpha   90.00
_cell.angle_beta   90.00
_cell.angle_gamma   90.00
#
_symmetry.space_group_name_H-M   'P 1'
#
loop_
_entity.id
_entity.type
_entity.pdbx_description
1 polymer ?
#
loop_
_entity_poly.entity_id
_entity_poly.type
_entity_poly.pdbx_seq_one_letter_code
_entity_poly.pdbx_strand_id
1 'polypeptide(L)'
;MKRRTALQAAGIGAAALFAPRASLASAQTPMKLDPARATTASLARALREGRTSVQAIAQAHLDRIAAIDRAGPRINSIIERNPDALKEAKRLDQLARKGQWLGPLH
;
A
#
# COMPACT_ATOMS: atom_id res chain seq x y z
N MET A 1 -5.69 59.94 -47.85
CA MET A 1 -5.43 61.24 -47.17
C MET A 1 -4.65 61.00 -45.88
N LYS A 2 -3.43 61.56 -45.83
CA LYS A 2 -2.53 61.91 -44.71
C LYS A 2 -2.65 61.23 -43.32
N ARG A 3 -1.51 60.61 -42.95
CA ARG A 3 -0.73 60.70 -41.67
C ARG A 3 -1.35 59.98 -40.46
N ARG A 4 -0.63 59.04 -39.82
CA ARG A 4 0.38 59.39 -38.80
C ARG A 4 1.25 58.19 -38.38
N THR A 5 2.54 58.44 -38.43
CA THR A 5 3.66 57.83 -37.69
C THR A 5 3.44 57.90 -36.18
N ALA A 6 3.85 56.86 -35.42
CA ALA A 6 4.23 56.98 -34.01
C ALA A 6 5.16 55.84 -33.57
N LEU A 7 6.33 56.24 -33.09
CA LEU A 7 7.37 55.47 -32.41
C LEU A 7 6.92 55.03 -31.00
N GLN A 8 7.48 53.90 -30.55
CA GLN A 8 7.94 53.53 -29.20
C GLN A 8 6.99 53.65 -27.99
N ALA A 9 6.92 52.58 -27.18
CA ALA A 9 7.30 52.62 -25.76
C ALA A 9 7.28 51.23 -25.12
N ALA A 10 8.15 51.08 -24.11
CA ALA A 10 8.49 49.90 -23.33
C ALA A 10 7.30 49.15 -22.69
N GLY A 11 7.38 47.82 -22.70
CA GLY A 11 6.55 46.93 -21.88
C GLY A 11 7.43 46.06 -20.98
N ILE A 12 7.24 46.20 -19.67
CA ILE A 12 7.95 45.49 -18.60
C ILE A 12 7.60 43.99 -18.67
N GLY A 13 8.59 43.16 -19.01
CA GLY A 13 8.46 41.71 -18.99
C GLY A 13 9.16 41.12 -17.75
N ALA A 14 8.56 41.26 -16.57
CA ALA A 14 8.99 40.49 -15.40
C ALA A 14 8.46 39.05 -15.56
N ALA A 15 9.20 38.23 -16.28
CA ALA A 15 8.92 36.81 -16.43
C ALA A 15 9.03 36.13 -15.06
N ALA A 16 7.89 35.75 -14.49
CA ALA A 16 7.81 34.93 -13.31
C ALA A 16 8.49 33.58 -13.57
N LEU A 17 9.62 33.33 -12.91
CA LEU A 17 10.31 32.06 -12.88
C LEU A 17 9.46 31.03 -12.13
N PHE A 18 8.49 30.42 -12.82
CA PHE A 18 7.81 29.23 -12.31
C PHE A 18 8.71 28.02 -12.60
N ALA A 19 9.65 27.75 -11.71
CA ALA A 19 10.44 26.52 -11.77
C ALA A 19 9.50 25.32 -11.55
N PRO A 20 9.50 24.30 -12.41
CA PRO A 20 8.72 23.10 -12.16
C PRO A 20 9.33 22.40 -10.94
N ARG A 21 8.52 22.17 -9.91
CA ARG A 21 8.89 21.23 -8.84
C ARG A 21 9.07 19.87 -9.50
N ALA A 22 10.31 19.43 -9.68
CA ALA A 22 10.63 18.07 -10.04
C ALA A 22 9.94 17.15 -9.02
N SER A 23 8.94 16.42 -9.49
CA SER A 23 8.24 15.45 -8.67
C SER A 23 9.23 14.34 -8.37
N LEU A 24 9.65 14.22 -7.11
CA LEU A 24 10.33 13.05 -6.59
C LEU A 24 9.30 11.91 -6.49
N ALA A 25 8.79 11.48 -7.65
CA ALA A 25 8.07 10.23 -7.75
C ALA A 25 9.11 9.13 -7.55
N SER A 26 9.25 8.71 -6.29
CA SER A 26 10.00 7.51 -5.94
C SER A 26 9.45 6.38 -6.82
N ALA A 27 10.27 5.90 -7.75
CA ALA A 27 9.98 4.72 -8.53
C ALA A 27 9.93 3.55 -7.54
N GLN A 28 8.73 3.27 -7.03
CA GLN A 28 8.50 2.11 -6.19
C GLN A 28 8.60 0.90 -7.12
N THR A 29 9.75 0.23 -7.11
CA THR A 29 9.88 -1.16 -7.56
C THR A 29 8.68 -1.92 -6.99
N PRO A 30 7.94 -2.73 -7.76
CA PRO A 30 6.81 -3.47 -7.23
C PRO A 30 7.34 -4.49 -6.21
N MET A 31 7.45 -4.03 -4.97
CA MET A 31 7.90 -4.83 -3.84
C MET A 31 6.81 -5.86 -3.64
N LYS A 32 7.17 -7.14 -3.78
CA LYS A 32 6.29 -8.27 -3.50
C LYS A 32 5.61 -8.00 -2.16
N LEU A 33 4.28 -8.04 -2.13
CA LEU A 33 3.49 -7.75 -0.93
C LEU A 33 3.97 -8.69 0.18
N ASP A 34 4.68 -8.14 1.17
CA ASP A 34 5.04 -8.86 2.39
C ASP A 34 3.84 -8.76 3.35
N PRO A 35 3.09 -9.86 3.57
CA PRO A 35 1.89 -9.79 4.38
C PRO A 35 2.16 -9.29 5.80
N ALA A 36 3.35 -9.54 6.33
CA ALA A 36 3.74 -9.17 7.69
C ALA A 36 4.21 -7.71 7.84
N ARG A 37 4.33 -6.96 6.74
CA ARG A 37 4.77 -5.55 6.72
C ARG A 37 3.83 -4.61 5.97
N ALA A 38 2.85 -5.15 5.27
CA ALA A 38 1.87 -4.35 4.53
C ALA A 38 0.85 -3.68 5.47
N THR A 39 0.33 -2.53 5.05
CA THR A 39 -0.78 -1.89 5.76
C THR A 39 -2.07 -2.72 5.61
N THR A 40 -2.97 -2.62 6.58
CA THR A 40 -4.29 -3.29 6.52
C THR A 40 -5.05 -2.94 5.24
N ALA A 41 -5.00 -1.67 4.82
CA ALA A 41 -5.63 -1.23 3.57
C ALA A 41 -5.01 -1.91 2.33
N SER A 42 -3.69 -2.08 2.31
CA SER A 42 -3.00 -2.80 1.23
C SER A 42 -3.34 -4.30 1.22
N LEU A 43 -3.47 -4.92 2.39
CA LEU A 43 -3.89 -6.32 2.53
C LEU A 43 -5.33 -6.52 2.08
N ALA A 44 -6.26 -5.69 2.54
CA ALA A 44 -7.67 -5.74 2.15
C ALA A 44 -7.84 -5.55 0.63
N ARG A 45 -7.06 -4.63 0.04
CA ARG A 45 -7.01 -4.46 -1.42
C ARG A 45 -6.49 -5.72 -2.12
N ALA A 46 -5.38 -6.29 -1.64
CA ALA A 46 -4.81 -7.49 -2.23
C ALA A 46 -5.74 -8.72 -2.12
N LEU A 47 -6.50 -8.84 -1.03
CA LEU A 47 -7.54 -9.87 -0.86
C LEU A 47 -8.65 -9.71 -1.89
N ARG A 48 -9.17 -8.48 -2.06
CA ARG A 48 -10.23 -8.19 -3.05
C ARG A 48 -9.77 -8.38 -4.49
N GLU A 49 -8.51 -8.09 -4.77
CA GLU A 49 -7.89 -8.31 -6.08
C GLU A 49 -7.46 -9.77 -6.31
N GLY A 50 -7.66 -10.68 -5.34
CA GLY A 50 -7.27 -12.09 -5.45
C GLY A 50 -5.76 -12.34 -5.49
N ARG A 51 -4.94 -11.34 -5.14
CA ARG A 51 -3.47 -11.44 -5.11
C ARG A 51 -2.94 -12.20 -3.89
N THR A 52 -3.77 -12.38 -2.88
CA THR A 52 -3.47 -13.15 -1.66
C THR A 52 -4.77 -13.75 -1.09
N SER A 53 -4.64 -14.55 -0.04
CA SER A 53 -5.77 -15.10 0.72
C SER A 53 -5.59 -14.84 2.22
N VAL A 54 -6.67 -14.89 2.99
CA VAL A 54 -6.65 -14.73 4.45
C VAL A 54 -5.74 -15.81 5.07
N GLN A 55 -5.85 -17.05 4.57
CA GLN A 55 -4.96 -18.14 4.99
C GLN A 55 -3.48 -17.84 4.72
N ALA A 56 -3.14 -17.27 3.55
CA ALA A 56 -1.76 -16.91 3.21
C ALA A 56 -1.21 -15.79 4.12
N ILE A 57 -2.03 -14.79 4.45
CA ILE A 57 -1.65 -13.71 5.38
C ILE A 57 -1.39 -14.27 6.78
N ALA A 58 -2.31 -15.11 7.29
CA ALA A 58 -2.18 -15.74 8.59
C ALA A 58 -0.94 -16.64 8.68
N GLN A 59 -0.69 -17.45 7.65
CA GLN A 59 0.49 -18.31 7.59
C GLN A 59 1.79 -17.50 7.64
N ALA A 60 1.89 -16.42 6.85
CA ALA A 60 3.07 -15.57 6.86
C ALA A 60 3.38 -14.98 8.25
N HIS A 61 2.35 -14.67 9.05
CA HIS A 61 2.55 -14.20 10.42
C HIS A 61 2.97 -15.34 11.35
N LEU A 62 2.33 -16.52 11.25
CA LEU A 62 2.72 -17.70 12.04
C LEU A 62 4.17 -18.12 11.78
N ASP A 63 4.62 -18.04 10.53
CA ASP A 63 6.00 -18.32 10.14
C ASP A 63 6.96 -17.29 10.74
N ARG A 64 6.60 -16.01 10.70
CA ARG A 64 7.38 -14.93 11.32
C ARG A 64 7.47 -15.10 12.84
N ILE A 65 6.38 -15.51 13.49
CA ILE A 65 6.34 -15.82 14.92
C ILE A 65 7.29 -16.99 15.21
N ALA A 66 7.23 -18.07 14.43
CA ALA A 66 8.12 -19.21 14.61
C ALA A 66 9.61 -18.80 14.45
N ALA A 67 9.93 -18.03 13.41
CA ALA A 67 11.29 -17.63 13.10
C ALA A 67 11.87 -16.61 14.08
N ILE A 68 11.09 -15.61 14.50
CA ILE A 68 11.59 -14.47 15.28
C ILE A 68 11.27 -14.60 16.77
N ASP A 69 10.01 -14.88 17.09
CA ASP A 69 9.52 -14.87 18.46
C ASP A 69 9.94 -16.13 19.24
N ARG A 70 9.96 -17.30 18.58
CA ARG A 70 10.24 -18.60 19.23
C ARG A 70 11.65 -19.13 19.00
N ALA A 71 12.15 -19.07 17.77
CA ALA A 71 13.46 -19.63 17.43
C ALA A 71 14.58 -18.60 17.57
N GLY A 72 14.55 -17.53 16.76
CA GLY A 72 15.64 -16.58 16.54
C GLY A 72 16.01 -15.71 17.76
N PRO A 73 15.76 -14.39 17.75
CA PRO A 73 16.07 -13.53 18.90
C PRO A 73 15.23 -13.83 20.16
N ARG A 74 14.22 -14.71 20.04
CA ARG A 74 13.37 -15.15 21.15
C ARG A 74 12.75 -13.98 21.91
N ILE A 75 12.03 -13.14 21.16
CA ILE A 75 11.35 -11.96 21.73
C ILE A 75 10.37 -12.38 22.84
N ASN A 76 9.80 -13.59 22.74
CA ASN A 76 8.83 -14.12 23.71
C ASN A 76 7.65 -13.18 23.95
N SER A 77 7.25 -12.45 22.90
CA SER A 77 6.11 -11.54 22.91
C SER A 77 4.76 -12.27 22.86
N ILE A 78 4.76 -13.52 22.37
CA ILE A 78 3.55 -14.32 22.24
C ILE A 78 3.57 -15.42 23.29
N ILE A 79 2.54 -15.46 24.13
CA ILE A 79 2.41 -16.50 25.17
C ILE A 79 1.85 -17.77 24.54
N GLU A 80 0.72 -17.65 23.82
CA GLU A 80 0.01 -18.75 23.19
C GLU A 80 -0.42 -18.38 21.76
N ARG A 81 -0.53 -19.39 20.88
CA ARG A 81 -1.08 -19.22 19.53
C ARG A 81 -2.41 -19.97 19.44
N ASN A 82 -3.41 -19.36 18.81
CA ASN A 82 -4.68 -20.03 18.54
C ASN A 82 -4.48 -21.22 17.58
N PRO A 83 -4.79 -22.47 17.98
CA PRO A 83 -4.64 -23.65 17.12
C PRO A 83 -5.58 -23.64 15.91
N ASP A 84 -6.71 -22.95 16.00
CA ASP A 84 -7.71 -22.85 14.93
C ASP A 84 -7.46 -21.70 13.94
N ALA A 85 -6.38 -20.92 14.11
CA ALA A 85 -6.14 -19.72 13.30
C ALA A 85 -6.22 -19.96 11.78
N LEU A 86 -5.60 -21.04 11.29
CA LEU A 86 -5.63 -21.38 9.85
C LEU A 86 -6.99 -21.94 9.40
N LYS A 87 -7.71 -22.63 10.29
CA LYS A 87 -9.06 -23.14 10.02
C LYS A 87 -10.04 -21.97 9.85
N GLU A 88 -9.96 -20.97 10.72
CA GLU A 88 -10.78 -19.78 10.63
C GLU A 88 -10.41 -18.93 9.41
N ALA A 89 -9.11 -18.76 9.11
CA ALA A 89 -8.67 -18.08 7.90
C ALA A 89 -9.21 -18.74 6.63
N LYS A 90 -9.24 -20.08 6.58
CA LYS A 90 -9.85 -20.84 5.48
C LYS A 90 -11.36 -20.59 5.37
N ARG A 91 -12.08 -20.48 6.51
CA ARG A 91 -13.51 -20.14 6.53
C ARG A 91 -13.75 -18.74 5.95
N LEU A 92 -12.93 -17.76 6.32
CA LEU A 92 -13.00 -16.39 5.80
C LEU A 92 -12.71 -16.33 4.30
N ASP A 93 -11.74 -17.11 3.81
CA ASP A 93 -11.47 -17.26 2.38
C ASP A 93 -12.68 -17.85 1.63
N GLN A 94 -13.38 -18.83 2.22
CA GLN A 94 -14.59 -19.40 1.62
C GLN A 94 -15.74 -18.39 1.55
N LEU A 95 -15.90 -17.55 2.57
CA LEU A 95 -16.89 -16.46 2.56
C LEU A 95 -16.54 -15.42 1.49
N ALA A 96 -15.28 -15.00 1.40
CA ALA A 96 -14.81 -14.06 0.39
C ALA A 96 -15.07 -14.58 -1.04
N ARG A 97 -14.82 -15.87 -1.30
CA ARG A 97 -15.11 -16.52 -2.59
C ARG A 97 -16.59 -16.53 -2.97
N LYS A 98 -17.48 -16.49 -1.97
CA LYS A 98 -18.94 -16.37 -2.16
C LYS A 98 -19.40 -14.90 -2.28
N GLY A 99 -18.47 -13.95 -2.27
CA GLY A 99 -18.78 -12.51 -2.24
C GLY A 99 -19.27 -12.00 -0.87
N GLN A 100 -19.20 -12.83 0.18
CA GLN A 100 -19.65 -12.50 1.52
C GLN A 100 -18.51 -11.89 2.33
N TRP A 101 -18.35 -10.57 2.22
CA TRP A 101 -17.34 -9.82 2.99
C TRP A 101 -17.93 -9.34 4.33
N LEU A 102 -17.20 -9.54 5.42
CA LEU A 102 -17.58 -9.18 6.80
C LEU A 102 -17.30 -7.71 7.13
N GLY A 103 -16.61 -6.98 6.23
CA GLY A 103 -16.35 -5.56 6.37
C GLY A 103 -14.95 -5.15 5.91
N PRO A 104 -14.46 -3.98 6.36
CA PRO A 104 -13.10 -3.50 6.04
C PRO A 104 -11.98 -4.38 6.61
N LEU A 105 -12.26 -5.19 7.65
CA LEU A 105 -11.31 -6.08 8.33
C LEU A 105 -11.62 -7.58 8.10
N HIS A 106 -12.26 -7.91 6.98
CA HIS A 106 -12.47 -9.29 6.56
C HIS A 106 -11.14 -10.02 6.32
#